data_AF-A0A2E0ZJV3-F1
#
_entry.id   AF-A0A2E0ZJV3-F1
#
_cell.length_a   1.000
_cell.length_b   1.000
_cell.length_c   1.000
_cell.angle_alpha   90.00
_cell.angle_beta   90.00
_cell.angle_gamma   90.00
#
_symmetry.space_group_name_H-M   'P 1'
#
loop_
_entity.id
_entity.type
_entity.pdbx_description
1 polymer ?
#
loop_
_entity_poly.entity_id
_entity_poly.type
_entity_poly.pdbx_seq_one_letter_code
_entity_poly.pdbx_strand_id
1 'polypeptide(L)'
;MILNVKRFIYLEILAKILLLLLVACSGPTIDQAEVQEIVVTRNNAALPEGCSPAEVAQLIMSFLDAYNDGNQEKLAELFAFGRESWFSDTIKEGENFTAYTEASLLDYLAERHQYNERLQLVVVDIAGPSWHGGADFAFRLRREADDLQPVGRERYVEGGGSIFCQTQQVMVWGMGTRPPDYPESQLAQVCPKPPGNPENVVVACARPVSE
;
A
#
# COMPACT_ATOMS: atom_id res chain seq x y z
N MET A 1 -14.59 48.21 -51.45
CA MET A 1 -15.24 46.92 -51.10
C MET A 1 -14.25 45.83 -50.64
N ILE A 2 -13.05 46.18 -50.13
CA ILE A 2 -12.00 45.21 -49.73
C ILE A 2 -11.65 45.29 -48.22
N LEU A 3 -11.94 46.42 -47.55
CA LEU A 3 -11.66 46.61 -46.12
C LEU A 3 -12.63 45.86 -45.18
N ASN A 4 -13.86 45.56 -45.61
CA ASN A 4 -14.86 44.91 -44.75
C ASN A 4 -14.66 43.39 -44.59
N VAL A 5 -13.95 42.73 -45.52
CA VAL A 5 -13.73 41.28 -45.47
C VAL A 5 -12.62 40.93 -44.48
N LYS A 6 -11.56 41.75 -44.38
CA LYS A 6 -10.44 41.51 -43.42
C LYS A 6 -10.89 41.62 -41.97
N ARG A 7 -11.83 42.51 -41.65
CA ARG A 7 -12.32 42.73 -40.28
C ARG A 7 -13.17 41.55 -39.78
N PHE A 8 -13.89 40.87 -40.68
CA PHE A 8 -14.67 39.69 -40.38
C PHE A 8 -13.78 38.46 -40.09
N ILE A 9 -12.71 38.29 -40.88
CA ILE A 9 -11.76 37.19 -40.70
C ILE A 9 -10.98 37.34 -39.37
N TYR A 10 -10.59 38.56 -39.01
CA TYR A 10 -9.89 38.81 -37.74
C TYR A 10 -10.76 38.53 -36.50
N LEU A 11 -12.06 38.83 -36.55
CA LEU A 11 -12.99 38.54 -35.44
C LEU A 11 -13.20 37.03 -35.26
N GLU A 12 -13.36 36.28 -36.35
CA GLU A 12 -13.49 34.81 -36.34
C GLU A 12 -12.24 34.12 -35.79
N ILE A 13 -11.05 34.59 -36.15
CA ILE A 13 -9.78 34.03 -35.67
C ILE A 13 -9.58 34.34 -34.18
N LEU A 14 -9.87 35.58 -33.74
CA LEU A 14 -9.78 35.95 -32.32
C LEU A 14 -10.78 35.19 -31.44
N ALA A 15 -12.02 34.98 -31.92
CA ALA A 15 -13.01 34.20 -31.20
C ALA A 15 -12.61 32.72 -31.05
N LYS A 16 -12.00 32.11 -32.07
CA LYS A 16 -11.51 30.72 -32.01
C LYS A 16 -10.27 30.56 -31.14
N ILE A 17 -9.36 31.53 -31.13
CA ILE A 17 -8.20 31.53 -30.23
C ILE A 17 -8.65 31.70 -28.77
N LEU A 18 -9.65 32.57 -28.51
CA LEU A 18 -10.21 32.73 -27.17
C LEU A 18 -10.95 31.47 -26.68
N LEU A 19 -11.62 30.74 -27.58
CA LEU A 19 -12.28 29.46 -27.26
C LEU A 19 -11.26 28.34 -26.98
N LEU A 20 -10.13 28.32 -27.69
CA LEU A 20 -9.03 27.36 -27.45
C LEU A 20 -8.27 27.63 -26.15
N LEU A 21 -8.18 28.88 -25.70
CA LEU A 21 -7.53 29.24 -24.44
C LEU A 21 -8.39 28.94 -23.19
N LEU A 22 -9.71 28.80 -23.34
CA LEU A 22 -10.62 28.48 -22.22
C LEU A 22 -10.71 26.98 -21.89
N VAL A 23 -10.20 26.10 -22.76
CA VAL A 23 -10.22 24.63 -22.53
C VAL A 23 -8.94 24.13 -21.83
N ALA A 24 -7.94 24.99 -21.61
CA ALA A 24 -6.62 24.58 -21.13
C ALA A 24 -6.39 24.69 -19.60
N CYS A 25 -7.42 24.96 -18.79
CA CYS A 25 -7.28 25.08 -17.33
C CYS A 25 -7.95 23.95 -16.52
N SER A 26 -8.33 22.86 -17.17
CA SER A 26 -8.69 21.61 -16.48
C SER A 26 -7.51 20.66 -16.54
N GLY A 27 -6.42 21.01 -15.84
CA GLY A 27 -5.39 20.03 -15.55
C GLY A 27 -6.04 18.84 -14.83
N PRO A 28 -5.62 17.59 -15.09
CA PRO A 28 -6.05 16.47 -14.27
C PRO A 28 -5.74 16.82 -12.81
N THR A 29 -6.76 16.76 -11.96
CA THR A 29 -6.57 16.77 -10.51
C THR A 29 -5.70 15.56 -10.21
N ILE A 30 -4.40 15.79 -10.00
CA ILE A 30 -3.54 14.77 -9.40
C ILE A 30 -4.11 14.61 -8.01
N ASP A 31 -4.83 13.52 -7.79
CA ASP A 31 -5.24 13.06 -6.48
C ASP A 31 -3.93 12.90 -5.69
N GLN A 32 -3.61 13.87 -4.85
CA GLN A 32 -2.42 13.78 -4.02
C GLN A 32 -2.70 12.63 -3.06
N ALA A 33 -2.06 11.48 -3.28
CA ALA A 33 -2.00 10.42 -2.29
C ALA A 33 -1.63 11.08 -0.95
N GLU A 34 -2.57 11.07 -0.01
CA GLU A 34 -2.41 11.75 1.26
C GLU A 34 -1.21 11.13 1.98
N VAL A 35 -0.20 11.93 2.29
CA VAL A 35 1.03 11.45 2.91
C VAL A 35 0.68 10.92 4.30
N GLN A 36 0.82 9.61 4.51
CA GLN A 36 0.61 8.99 5.81
C GLN A 36 1.85 9.17 6.68
N GLU A 37 1.67 9.75 7.86
CA GLU A 37 2.75 9.86 8.85
C GLU A 37 2.92 8.53 9.60
N ILE A 38 4.16 8.10 9.80
CA ILE A 38 4.48 6.93 10.63
C ILE A 38 4.66 7.36 12.08
N VAL A 39 3.81 6.86 12.98
CA VAL A 39 3.91 7.08 14.42
C VAL A 39 4.44 5.82 15.10
N VAL A 40 5.68 5.87 15.58
CA VAL A 40 6.28 4.78 16.35
C VAL A 40 5.83 4.87 17.82
N THR A 41 5.08 3.87 18.27
CA THR A 41 4.48 3.84 19.62
C THR A 41 5.25 2.98 20.60
N ARG A 42 6.07 2.04 20.10
CA ARG A 42 7.00 1.24 20.90
C ARG A 42 8.15 0.77 20.03
N ASN A 43 9.38 0.98 20.48
CA ASN A 43 10.59 0.52 19.78
C ASN A 43 11.23 -0.65 20.55
N ASN A 44 12.07 -1.44 19.89
CA ASN A 44 12.85 -2.51 20.49
C ASN A 44 14.29 -2.49 19.93
N ALA A 45 15.26 -2.19 20.79
CA ALA A 45 16.67 -2.12 20.41
C ALA A 45 17.31 -3.48 20.10
N ALA A 46 16.63 -4.59 20.39
CA ALA A 46 17.09 -5.93 20.03
C ALA A 46 16.83 -6.30 18.56
N LEU A 47 16.06 -5.48 17.83
CA LEU A 47 15.82 -5.71 16.41
C LEU A 47 17.12 -5.51 15.61
N PRO A 48 17.34 -6.30 14.55
CA PRO A 48 18.48 -6.09 13.66
C PRO A 48 18.48 -4.68 13.05
N GLU A 49 19.65 -4.22 12.63
CA GLU A 49 19.79 -2.99 11.84
C GLU A 49 18.93 -3.08 10.56
N GLY A 50 18.19 -2.01 10.25
CA GLY A 50 17.21 -1.97 9.15
C GLY A 50 15.83 -2.51 9.51
N CYS A 51 15.62 -2.99 10.75
CA CYS A 51 14.34 -3.54 11.19
C CYS A 51 13.68 -2.75 12.32
N SER A 52 14.04 -1.48 12.52
CA SER A 52 13.25 -0.65 13.45
C SER A 52 11.80 -0.51 12.96
N PRO A 53 10.82 -0.27 13.85
CA PRO A 53 9.42 -0.13 13.43
C PRO A 53 9.18 0.90 12.33
N ALA A 54 9.93 2.02 12.34
CA ALA A 54 9.83 3.03 11.29
C ALA A 54 10.33 2.52 9.93
N GLU A 55 11.46 1.83 9.90
CA GLU A 55 12.04 1.28 8.67
C GLU A 55 11.13 0.20 8.07
N VAL A 56 10.61 -0.71 8.90
CA VAL A 56 9.68 -1.75 8.44
C VAL A 56 8.37 -1.14 7.92
N ALA A 57 7.81 -0.16 8.62
CA ALA A 57 6.62 0.55 8.16
C ALA A 57 6.88 1.24 6.80
N GLN A 58 8.02 1.91 6.65
CA GLN A 58 8.40 2.57 5.39
C GLN A 58 8.58 1.56 4.24
N LEU A 59 9.18 0.40 4.49
CA LEU A 59 9.31 -0.67 3.51
C LEU A 59 7.94 -1.19 3.05
N ILE A 60 7.06 -1.51 4.00
CA ILE A 60 5.70 -2.00 3.68
C ILE A 60 4.93 -0.92 2.91
N MET A 61 4.98 0.35 3.34
CA MET A 61 4.35 1.44 2.61
C MET A 61 4.87 1.54 1.18
N SER A 62 6.19 1.45 0.97
CA SER A 62 6.78 1.48 -0.38
C SER A 62 6.31 0.31 -1.24
N PHE A 63 6.13 -0.88 -0.65
CA PHE A 63 5.58 -2.05 -1.33
C PHE A 63 4.12 -1.84 -1.71
N LEU A 64 3.30 -1.30 -0.81
CA LEU A 64 1.89 -1.00 -1.06
C LEU A 64 1.71 0.15 -2.06
N ASP A 65 2.56 1.16 -2.06
CA ASP A 65 2.54 2.22 -3.06
C ASP A 65 2.85 1.66 -4.45
N ALA A 66 3.89 0.81 -4.57
CA ALA A 66 4.19 0.13 -5.83
C ALA A 66 3.06 -0.80 -6.30
N TYR A 67 2.40 -1.49 -5.36
CA TYR A 67 1.19 -2.29 -5.62
C TYR A 67 0.07 -1.42 -6.19
N ASN A 68 -0.26 -0.33 -5.49
CA ASN A 68 -1.34 0.58 -5.82
C ASN A 68 -1.10 1.26 -7.17
N ASP A 69 0.14 1.61 -7.48
CA ASP A 69 0.54 2.25 -8.74
C ASP A 69 0.70 1.26 -9.90
N GLY A 70 0.61 -0.06 -9.64
CA GLY A 70 0.85 -1.10 -10.64
C GLY A 70 2.30 -1.16 -11.11
N ASN A 71 3.26 -0.65 -10.32
CA ASN A 71 4.66 -0.53 -10.68
C ASN A 71 5.39 -1.88 -10.52
N GLN A 72 5.38 -2.67 -11.60
CA GLN A 72 5.94 -4.02 -11.63
C GLN A 72 7.45 -4.06 -11.36
N GLU A 73 8.21 -3.10 -11.90
CA GLU A 73 9.65 -3.01 -11.67
C GLU A 73 9.95 -2.80 -10.18
N LYS A 74 9.22 -1.88 -9.54
CA LYS A 74 9.42 -1.61 -8.11
C LYS A 74 8.97 -2.78 -7.22
N LEU A 75 7.90 -3.47 -7.59
CA LEU A 75 7.45 -4.68 -6.90
C LEU A 75 8.50 -5.80 -6.96
N ALA A 76 9.15 -5.99 -8.11
CA ALA A 76 10.23 -6.97 -8.28
C ALA A 76 11.47 -6.65 -7.41
N GLU A 77 11.78 -5.37 -7.22
CA GLU A 77 12.87 -4.96 -6.32
C GLU A 77 12.54 -5.19 -4.84
N LEU A 78 11.31 -4.87 -4.43
CA LEU A 78 10.89 -4.84 -3.03
C LEU A 78 10.53 -6.24 -2.49
N PHE A 79 10.25 -7.21 -3.35
CA PHE A 79 9.96 -8.57 -2.94
C PHE A 79 11.16 -9.48 -3.22
N ALA A 80 11.66 -10.16 -2.19
CA ALA A 80 12.75 -11.13 -2.32
C ALA A 80 12.22 -12.46 -2.86
N PHE A 81 12.91 -13.02 -3.85
CA PHE A 81 12.62 -14.35 -4.37
C PHE A 81 13.70 -15.35 -3.97
N GLY A 82 13.26 -16.50 -3.47
CA GLY A 82 14.12 -17.54 -2.94
C GLY A 82 13.32 -18.74 -2.44
N ARG A 83 14.00 -19.76 -1.91
CA ARG A 83 13.38 -21.01 -1.46
C ARG A 83 12.32 -20.81 -0.37
N GLU A 84 12.48 -19.78 0.45
CA GLU A 84 11.68 -19.51 1.64
C GLU A 84 10.68 -18.37 1.42
N SER A 85 10.69 -17.76 0.23
CA SER A 85 9.82 -16.65 -0.12
C SER A 85 8.50 -17.11 -0.69
N TRP A 86 7.41 -16.49 -0.26
CA TRP A 86 6.09 -16.72 -0.84
C TRP A 86 5.14 -15.58 -0.53
N PHE A 87 4.17 -15.39 -1.43
CA PHE A 87 3.07 -14.46 -1.27
C PHE A 87 1.76 -15.23 -1.26
N SER A 88 0.83 -14.89 -0.37
CA SER A 88 -0.52 -15.43 -0.38
C SER A 88 -1.56 -14.36 -0.07
N ASP A 89 -2.72 -14.54 -0.68
CA ASP A 89 -3.89 -13.68 -0.50
C ASP A 89 -5.16 -14.53 -0.49
N THR A 90 -5.91 -14.44 0.61
CA THR A 90 -7.29 -14.90 0.66
C THR A 90 -8.20 -13.77 0.21
N ILE A 91 -8.54 -13.78 -1.08
CA ILE A 91 -9.36 -12.78 -1.76
C ILE A 91 -10.77 -12.77 -1.17
N LYS A 92 -11.39 -13.96 -1.11
CA LYS A 92 -12.69 -14.21 -0.48
C LYS A 92 -12.78 -15.67 -0.03
N GLU A 93 -13.82 -16.02 0.72
CA GLU A 93 -14.04 -17.41 1.15
C GLU A 93 -14.02 -18.37 -0.05
N GLY A 94 -13.15 -19.38 0.01
CA GLY A 94 -12.97 -20.36 -1.06
C GLY A 94 -12.06 -19.92 -2.21
N GLU A 95 -11.58 -18.67 -2.22
CA GLU A 95 -10.69 -18.14 -3.25
C GLU A 95 -9.37 -17.69 -2.62
N ASN A 96 -8.33 -18.47 -2.87
CA ASN A 96 -6.99 -18.22 -2.35
C ASN A 96 -6.00 -18.19 -3.51
N PHE A 97 -5.05 -17.27 -3.41
CA PHE A 97 -3.90 -17.20 -4.28
C PHE A 97 -2.62 -17.48 -3.49
N THR A 98 -1.66 -18.15 -4.12
CA THR A 98 -0.31 -18.28 -3.59
C THR A 98 0.71 -18.27 -4.72
N ALA A 99 1.72 -17.42 -4.59
CA ALA A 99 2.86 -17.33 -5.49
C ALA A 99 4.15 -17.72 -4.77
N TYR A 100 4.96 -18.52 -5.46
CA TYR A 100 6.32 -18.91 -5.05
C TYR A 100 7.40 -18.42 -6.04
N THR A 101 6.98 -17.80 -7.14
CA THR A 101 7.89 -17.29 -8.18
C THR A 101 7.55 -15.84 -8.49
N GLU A 102 8.57 -15.09 -8.91
CA GLU A 102 8.44 -13.70 -9.35
C GLU A 102 7.38 -13.53 -10.42
N ALA A 103 7.44 -14.31 -11.50
CA ALA A 103 6.46 -14.23 -12.58
C ALA A 103 5.02 -14.42 -12.06
N SER A 104 4.78 -15.45 -11.25
CA SER A 104 3.43 -15.70 -10.72
C SER A 104 2.94 -14.59 -9.79
N LEU A 105 3.82 -14.02 -8.98
CA LEU A 105 3.48 -12.89 -8.12
C LEU A 105 3.15 -11.65 -8.98
N LEU A 106 4.05 -11.24 -9.87
CA LEU A 106 3.87 -10.04 -10.68
C LEU A 106 2.63 -10.12 -11.59
N ASP A 107 2.36 -11.27 -12.20
CA ASP A 107 1.13 -11.49 -12.98
C ASP A 107 -0.12 -11.28 -12.11
N TYR A 108 -0.12 -11.82 -10.89
CA TYR A 108 -1.23 -11.65 -9.95
C TYR A 108 -1.41 -10.19 -9.51
N LEU A 109 -0.34 -9.49 -9.14
CA LEU A 109 -0.43 -8.09 -8.72
C LEU A 109 -0.89 -7.19 -9.87
N ALA A 110 -0.46 -7.47 -11.10
CA ALA A 110 -0.95 -6.79 -12.30
C ALA A 110 -2.44 -7.05 -12.54
N GLU A 111 -2.93 -8.28 -12.32
CA GLU A 111 -4.36 -8.60 -12.38
C GLU A 111 -5.14 -7.83 -11.31
N ARG A 112 -4.69 -7.81 -10.05
CA ARG A 112 -5.37 -7.08 -8.98
C ARG A 112 -5.42 -5.57 -9.22
N HIS A 113 -4.38 -5.00 -9.81
CA HIS A 113 -4.38 -3.60 -10.23
C HIS A 113 -5.48 -3.28 -11.27
N GLN A 114 -5.84 -4.24 -12.15
CA GLN A 114 -6.95 -4.07 -13.11
C GLN A 114 -8.33 -4.00 -12.44
N TYR A 115 -8.48 -4.55 -11.23
CA TYR A 115 -9.67 -4.40 -10.39
C TYR A 115 -9.66 -3.13 -9.54
N ASN A 116 -8.76 -2.18 -9.85
CA ASN A 116 -8.54 -0.96 -9.06
C ASN A 116 -8.28 -1.26 -7.59
N GLU A 117 -7.60 -2.37 -7.28
CA GLU A 117 -7.32 -2.73 -5.90
C GLU A 117 -6.36 -1.72 -5.25
N ARG A 118 -6.73 -1.24 -4.06
CA ARG A 118 -5.98 -0.31 -3.22
C ARG A 118 -5.79 -0.86 -1.83
N LEU A 119 -4.55 -0.80 -1.36
CA LEU A 119 -4.14 -1.20 -0.03
C LEU A 119 -3.56 -0.01 0.72
N GLN A 120 -3.97 0.17 1.97
CA GLN A 120 -3.44 1.20 2.86
C GLN A 120 -3.03 0.59 4.19
N LEU A 121 -1.76 0.76 4.59
CA LEU A 121 -1.27 0.30 5.88
C LEU A 121 -1.92 1.08 7.03
N VAL A 122 -2.31 0.39 8.08
CA VAL A 122 -2.95 1.01 9.28
C VAL A 122 -2.08 0.80 10.50
N VAL A 123 -1.64 -0.43 10.71
CA VAL A 123 -0.77 -0.80 11.82
C VAL A 123 0.21 -1.88 11.36
N VAL A 124 1.42 -1.81 11.89
CA VAL A 124 2.41 -2.89 11.80
C VAL A 124 3.02 -3.15 13.18
N ASP A 125 3.03 -4.43 13.55
CA ASP A 125 3.66 -4.98 14.75
C ASP A 125 4.84 -5.86 14.33
N ILE A 126 6.05 -5.49 14.75
CA ILE A 126 7.30 -6.13 14.36
C ILE A 126 7.76 -7.08 15.48
N ALA A 127 8.08 -8.32 15.10
CA ALA A 127 8.67 -9.33 15.96
C ALA A 127 10.04 -9.75 15.42
N GLY A 128 11.05 -9.80 16.29
CA GLY A 128 12.38 -10.23 15.87
C GLY A 128 13.43 -10.11 16.97
N PRO A 129 14.67 -10.54 16.69
CA PRO A 129 15.15 -11.12 15.43
C PRO A 129 14.49 -12.47 15.09
N SER A 130 14.33 -12.78 13.81
CA SER A 130 13.80 -14.07 13.33
C SER A 130 14.92 -14.98 12.79
N TRP A 131 14.60 -16.26 12.57
CA TRP A 131 15.55 -17.32 12.23
C TRP A 131 16.32 -17.09 10.91
N HIS A 132 15.76 -16.30 10.00
CA HIS A 132 16.36 -15.94 8.70
C HIS A 132 17.25 -14.69 8.77
N GLY A 133 17.59 -14.22 9.97
CA GLY A 133 18.41 -13.01 10.17
C GLY A 133 17.66 -11.71 9.90
N GLY A 134 16.34 -11.77 9.76
CA GLY A 134 15.45 -10.64 9.54
C GLY A 134 14.49 -10.38 10.70
N ALA A 135 13.32 -9.83 10.38
CA ALA A 135 12.21 -9.67 11.31
C ALA A 135 10.90 -10.20 10.69
N ASP A 136 10.04 -10.73 11.54
CA ASP A 136 8.66 -11.05 11.23
C ASP A 136 7.79 -9.84 11.56
N PHE A 137 6.63 -9.76 10.92
CA PHE A 137 5.67 -8.70 11.19
C PHE A 137 4.25 -9.20 11.04
N ALA A 138 3.34 -8.53 11.74
CA ALA A 138 1.90 -8.66 11.57
C ALA A 138 1.33 -7.28 11.26
N PHE A 139 0.28 -7.21 10.45
CA PHE A 139 -0.26 -5.94 9.97
C PHE A 139 -1.78 -5.96 9.82
N ARG A 140 -2.35 -4.76 9.77
CA ARG A 140 -3.70 -4.49 9.27
C ARG A 140 -3.64 -3.49 8.13
N LEU A 141 -4.38 -3.78 7.07
CA LEU A 141 -4.56 -2.89 5.93
C LEU A 141 -6.03 -2.53 5.76
N ARG A 142 -6.34 -1.34 5.25
CA ARG A 142 -7.58 -1.12 4.50
C ARG A 142 -7.39 -1.68 3.11
N ARG A 143 -8.40 -2.38 2.61
CA ARG A 143 -8.41 -2.98 1.27
C ARG A 143 -9.69 -2.62 0.54
N GLU A 144 -9.55 -2.11 -0.66
CA GLU A 144 -10.67 -1.78 -1.54
C GLU A 144 -10.36 -2.30 -2.95
N ALA A 145 -11.34 -2.86 -3.64
CA ALA A 145 -11.26 -3.22 -5.06
C ALA A 145 -12.69 -3.28 -5.63
N ASP A 146 -12.83 -3.16 -6.94
CA ASP A 146 -14.12 -3.14 -7.62
C ASP A 146 -14.87 -4.49 -7.52
N ASP A 147 -14.13 -5.59 -7.45
CA ASP A 147 -14.67 -6.96 -7.41
C ASP A 147 -14.86 -7.50 -5.99
N LEU A 148 -14.40 -6.76 -4.98
CA LEU A 148 -14.49 -7.16 -3.58
C LEU A 148 -15.72 -6.53 -2.91
N GLN A 149 -16.54 -7.39 -2.30
CA GLN A 149 -17.55 -6.91 -1.35
C GLN A 149 -16.83 -6.32 -0.12
N PRO A 150 -17.30 -5.19 0.43
CA PRO A 150 -16.73 -4.66 1.66
C PRO A 150 -16.78 -5.72 2.76
N VAL A 151 -15.62 -6.13 3.26
CA VAL A 151 -15.58 -7.12 4.33
C VAL A 151 -15.60 -6.39 5.66
N GLY A 152 -16.67 -6.61 6.43
CA GLY A 152 -16.94 -5.84 7.65
C GLY A 152 -17.26 -4.37 7.37
N ARG A 153 -17.49 -3.60 8.43
CA ARG A 153 -17.85 -2.17 8.30
C ARG A 153 -16.70 -1.28 7.84
N GLU A 154 -15.46 -1.75 7.99
CA GLU A 154 -14.26 -0.91 7.90
C GLU A 154 -13.26 -1.40 6.85
N ARG A 155 -13.62 -2.41 6.03
CA ARG A 155 -12.80 -2.92 4.91
C ARG A 155 -11.37 -3.31 5.29
N TYR A 156 -11.20 -3.85 6.50
CA TYR A 156 -9.89 -4.25 6.98
C TYR A 156 -9.57 -5.70 6.59
N VAL A 157 -8.34 -5.91 6.16
CA VAL A 157 -7.70 -7.22 6.05
C VAL A 157 -6.49 -7.27 6.96
N GLU A 158 -6.12 -8.48 7.36
CA GLU A 158 -4.99 -8.69 8.24
C GLU A 158 -4.10 -9.79 7.74
N GLY A 159 -2.85 -9.73 8.17
CA GLY A 159 -1.84 -10.61 7.67
C GLY A 159 -0.56 -10.51 8.46
N GLY A 160 0.45 -11.16 7.92
CA GLY A 160 1.81 -11.08 8.43
C GLY A 160 2.80 -11.48 7.36
N GLY A 161 4.06 -11.38 7.72
CA GLY A 161 5.14 -11.65 6.80
C GLY A 161 6.48 -11.63 7.49
N SER A 162 7.51 -11.68 6.67
CA SER A 162 8.91 -11.65 7.08
C SER A 162 9.69 -10.78 6.11
N ILE A 163 10.70 -10.06 6.59
CA ILE A 163 11.55 -9.18 5.78
C ILE A 163 13.04 -9.46 5.97
N PHE A 164 13.84 -9.20 4.95
CA PHE A 164 15.29 -9.09 5.10
C PHE A 164 15.68 -7.66 5.48
N CYS A 165 16.13 -7.45 6.73
CA CYS A 165 16.45 -6.11 7.24
C CYS A 165 17.57 -5.41 6.45
N GLN A 166 18.59 -6.15 6.02
CA GLN A 166 19.74 -5.58 5.32
C GLN A 166 19.41 -5.15 3.88
N THR A 167 18.63 -5.96 3.16
CA THR A 167 18.28 -5.67 1.76
C THR A 167 16.99 -4.87 1.62
N GLN A 168 16.25 -4.66 2.71
CA GLN A 168 14.95 -3.97 2.73
C GLN A 168 13.98 -4.61 1.73
N GLN A 169 13.78 -5.92 1.87
CA GLN A 169 12.87 -6.67 1.00
C GLN A 169 11.87 -7.49 1.81
N VAL A 170 10.63 -7.54 1.32
CA VAL A 170 9.61 -8.47 1.79
C VAL A 170 9.95 -9.87 1.30
N MET A 171 10.06 -10.83 2.20
CA MET A 171 10.34 -12.24 1.88
C MET A 171 9.05 -13.06 1.87
N VAL A 172 8.23 -12.87 2.90
CA VAL A 172 6.96 -13.59 3.08
C VAL A 172 5.85 -12.58 3.22
N TRP A 173 4.73 -12.84 2.58
CA TRP A 173 3.51 -12.08 2.75
C TRP A 173 2.31 -13.00 2.74
N GLY A 174 1.53 -12.98 3.80
CA GLY A 174 0.22 -13.62 3.84
C GLY A 174 -0.81 -12.64 4.33
N MET A 175 -1.84 -12.41 3.54
CA MET A 175 -3.00 -11.62 3.94
C MET A 175 -4.28 -12.36 3.66
N GLY A 176 -5.31 -12.03 4.43
CA GLY A 176 -6.62 -12.60 4.19
C GLY A 176 -7.73 -11.79 4.82
N THR A 177 -8.87 -11.89 4.16
CA THR A 177 -10.13 -11.46 4.72
C THR A 177 -10.47 -12.29 5.95
N ARG A 178 -10.79 -11.63 7.08
CA ARG A 178 -11.31 -12.35 8.25
C ARG A 178 -12.82 -12.63 8.13
N PRO A 179 -13.28 -13.80 8.59
CA PRO A 179 -14.71 -14.07 8.74
C PRO A 179 -15.40 -13.00 9.62
N PRO A 180 -16.67 -12.65 9.35
CA PRO A 180 -17.40 -11.63 10.13
C PRO A 180 -17.57 -11.97 11.62
N ASP A 181 -17.50 -13.25 11.98
CA ASP A 181 -17.63 -13.79 13.33
C ASP A 181 -16.28 -13.93 14.06
N TYR A 182 -15.17 -13.57 13.41
CA TYR A 182 -13.86 -13.56 14.05
C TYR A 182 -13.84 -12.46 15.13
N PRO A 183 -13.41 -12.76 16.37
CA PRO A 183 -13.37 -11.77 17.45
C PRO A 183 -12.56 -10.55 17.03
N GLU A 184 -12.94 -9.38 17.57
CA GLU A 184 -12.31 -8.10 17.28
C GLU A 184 -10.79 -8.26 17.28
N SER A 185 -10.19 -7.85 16.17
CA SER A 185 -8.79 -8.12 15.92
C SER A 185 -7.90 -7.65 17.07
N GLN A 186 -7.13 -8.59 17.59
CA GLN A 186 -6.13 -8.31 18.62
C GLN A 186 -5.01 -7.39 18.12
N LEU A 187 -4.80 -7.23 16.80
CA LEU A 187 -3.73 -6.37 16.26
C LEU A 187 -3.88 -4.89 16.67
N ALA A 188 -5.11 -4.38 16.81
CA ALA A 188 -5.34 -3.04 17.37
C ALA A 188 -5.00 -2.93 18.87
N GLN A 189 -4.83 -4.05 19.56
CA GLN A 189 -4.37 -4.13 20.94
C GLN A 189 -2.85 -4.37 21.03
N VAL A 190 -2.18 -4.73 19.92
CA VAL A 190 -0.75 -5.07 19.95
C VAL A 190 0.15 -3.84 20.02
N CYS A 191 -0.15 -2.82 19.22
CA CYS A 191 0.54 -1.53 19.31
C CYS A 191 -0.15 -0.61 20.33
N PRO A 192 0.62 0.07 21.22
CA PRO A 192 0.06 1.10 22.08
C PRO A 192 -0.61 2.19 21.24
N LYS A 193 -1.69 2.79 21.76
CA LYS A 193 -2.37 3.87 21.04
C LYS A 193 -1.44 5.10 20.93
N PRO A 194 -1.35 5.75 19.77
CA PRO A 194 -0.63 7.00 19.63
C PRO A 194 -1.31 8.11 20.45
N PRO A 195 -0.55 9.07 21.00
CA PRO A 195 -1.11 10.21 21.71
C PRO A 195 -1.91 11.11 20.75
N GLY A 196 -3.01 11.70 21.22
CA GLY A 196 -3.71 12.77 20.49
C GLY A 196 -4.68 12.32 19.39
N ASN A 197 -4.96 11.02 19.24
CA ASN A 197 -5.85 10.44 18.22
C ASN A 197 -5.57 11.00 16.81
N PRO A 198 -4.33 10.86 16.30
CA PRO A 198 -3.97 11.38 15.01
C PRO A 198 -4.76 10.65 13.90
N GLU A 199 -5.24 11.43 12.94
CA GLU A 199 -5.86 10.92 11.72
C GLU A 199 -4.79 10.65 10.66
N ASN A 200 -5.04 9.71 9.75
CA ASN A 200 -4.18 9.39 8.61
C ASN A 200 -2.73 9.04 8.97
N VAL A 201 -2.56 8.25 10.04
CA VAL A 201 -1.26 7.73 10.46
C VAL A 201 -1.16 6.22 10.30
N VAL A 202 0.06 5.76 10.09
CA VAL A 202 0.46 4.38 10.30
C VAL A 202 1.01 4.24 11.72
N VAL A 203 0.42 3.34 12.51
CA VAL A 203 0.96 3.00 13.84
C VAL A 203 1.98 1.87 13.69
N ALA A 204 3.22 2.12 14.12
CA ALA A 204 4.28 1.12 14.10
C ALA A 204 4.76 0.79 15.51
N CYS A 205 4.94 -0.49 15.82
CA CYS A 205 5.49 -0.92 17.10
C CYS A 205 6.32 -2.20 16.99
N ALA A 206 7.24 -2.41 17.92
CA ALA A 206 7.97 -3.67 18.07
C ALA A 206 7.49 -4.45 19.29
N ARG A 207 7.39 -5.78 19.23
CA ARG A 207 7.16 -6.63 20.39
C ARG A 207 8.34 -6.55 21.37
N PRO A 208 8.07 -6.55 22.69
CA PRO A 208 9.13 -6.73 23.68
C PRO A 208 9.76 -8.11 23.54
N VAL A 209 11.04 -8.23 23.90
CA VAL A 209 11.71 -9.54 24.02
C VAL A 209 11.03 -10.29 25.17
N SER A 210 10.58 -11.52 24.93
CA SER A 210 10.13 -12.39 26.03
C SER A 210 11.35 -12.70 26.92
N GLU A 211 11.30 -12.27 28.18
CA GLU A 211 12.28 -12.63 29.21
C GLU A 211 12.31 -14.14 29.48
#